data_AF-A0A0K9GDC8-F1
#
_entry.id   AF-A0A0K9GDC8-F1
#
_cell.length_a   1.000
_cell.length_b   1.000
_cell.length_c   1.000
_cell.angle_alpha   90.00
_cell.angle_beta   90.00
_cell.angle_gamma   90.00
#
_symmetry.space_group_name_H-M   'P 1'
#
loop_
_entity.id
_entity.type
_entity.pdbx_description
1 polymer ?
#
loop_
_entity_poly.entity_id
_entity_poly.type
_entity_poly.pdbx_seq_one_letter_code
_entity_poly.pdbx_strand_id
1 'polypeptide(L)'
;MSLETNDYYTVAFQIISNVGTAKSLVMEALYAAKEGNFDAAEEKLAESKHFFVEGHRMHASLIQREANGEKLEFSLILMHAEDQIMSVDTITMLVIEMIEIYRRSI
;
A
#
# COMPACT_ATOMS: atom_id res chain seq x y z
N MET A 1 8.56 -27.49 9.41
CA MET A 1 8.74 -26.06 9.06
C MET A 1 9.31 -25.40 10.30
N SER A 2 10.49 -24.79 10.23
CA SER A 2 11.11 -24.13 11.39
C SER A 2 10.30 -22.89 11.80
N LEU A 3 10.38 -22.53 13.08
CA LEU A 3 9.63 -21.40 13.65
C LEU A 3 9.93 -20.06 12.95
N GLU A 4 11.13 -19.90 12.37
CA GLU A 4 11.55 -18.70 11.65
C GLU A 4 10.88 -18.53 10.28
N THR A 5 10.57 -19.63 9.56
CA THR A 5 9.86 -19.54 8.27
C THR A 5 8.44 -18.98 8.45
N ASN A 6 7.84 -19.10 9.64
CA ASN A 6 6.47 -18.64 9.90
C ASN A 6 6.36 -17.11 10.05
N ASP A 7 7.46 -16.44 10.39
CA ASP A 7 7.48 -14.99 10.63
C ASP A 7 7.40 -14.19 9.33
N TYR A 8 8.19 -14.57 8.31
CA TYR A 8 8.22 -13.87 7.02
C TYR A 8 6.91 -13.90 6.25
N TYR A 9 6.23 -15.04 6.23
CA TYR A 9 4.92 -15.16 5.59
C TYR A 9 3.88 -14.30 6.31
N THR A 10 3.95 -14.24 7.64
CA THR A 10 3.05 -13.40 8.43
C THR A 10 3.25 -11.92 8.10
N VAL A 11 4.50 -11.45 8.05
CA VAL A 11 4.81 -10.07 7.65
C VAL A 11 4.35 -9.79 6.22
N ALA A 12 4.63 -10.69 5.27
CA ALA A 12 4.19 -10.54 3.88
C ALA A 12 2.66 -10.47 3.75
N PHE A 13 1.91 -11.32 4.45
CA PHE A 13 0.45 -11.26 4.45
C PHE A 13 -0.09 -9.97 5.09
N GLN A 14 0.55 -9.48 6.16
CA GLN A 14 0.18 -8.21 6.78
C GLN A 14 0.41 -7.03 5.83
N ILE A 15 1.53 -7.04 5.09
CA ILE A 15 1.80 -6.08 4.01
C ILE A 15 0.70 -6.16 2.95
N ILE A 16 0.48 -7.36 2.37
CA ILE A 16 -0.50 -7.57 1.30
C ILE A 16 -1.90 -7.10 1.71
N SER A 17 -2.34 -7.42 2.93
CA SER A 17 -3.65 -7.03 3.43
C SER A 17 -3.77 -5.51 3.57
N ASN A 18 -2.83 -4.86 4.26
CA ASN A 18 -2.88 -3.41 4.49
C ASN A 18 -2.77 -2.64 3.18
N VAL A 19 -1.81 -3.01 2.33
CA VAL A 19 -1.54 -2.33 1.06
C VAL A 19 -2.67 -2.59 0.06
N GLY A 20 -3.22 -3.81 0.05
CA GLY A 20 -4.41 -4.14 -0.75
C GLY A 20 -5.61 -3.27 -0.37
N THR A 21 -5.87 -3.07 0.92
CA THR A 21 -6.91 -2.15 1.40
C THR A 21 -6.62 -0.71 0.98
N ALA A 22 -5.38 -0.24 1.16
CA ALA A 22 -4.97 1.10 0.74
C ALA A 22 -5.20 1.35 -0.77
N LYS A 23 -4.89 0.34 -1.60
CA LYS A 23 -5.13 0.38 -3.05
C LYS A 23 -6.60 0.56 -3.40
N SER A 24 -7.46 -0.23 -2.76
CA SER A 24 -8.91 -0.16 -2.98
C SER A 24 -9.44 1.22 -2.61
N LEU A 25 -9.05 1.75 -1.45
CA LEU A 25 -9.45 3.09 -1.00
C LEU A 25 -8.98 4.21 -1.95
N VAL A 26 -7.76 4.12 -2.50
CA VAL A 26 -7.26 5.06 -3.52
C VAL A 26 -8.11 5.01 -4.79
N MET A 27 -8.46 3.81 -5.27
CA MET A 27 -9.32 3.67 -6.45
C MET A 27 -10.74 4.17 -6.18
N GLU A 28 -11.28 3.92 -5.00
CA GLU A 28 -12.58 4.45 -4.58
C GLU A 28 -12.56 5.98 -4.44
N ALA A 29 -11.44 6.59 -4.02
CA ALA A 29 -11.28 8.04 -4.01
C ALA A 29 -11.35 8.62 -5.43
N LEU A 30 -10.68 7.98 -6.39
CA LEU A 30 -10.78 8.34 -7.80
C LEU A 30 -12.24 8.27 -8.30
N TYR A 31 -12.97 7.20 -7.95
CA TYR A 31 -14.37 7.06 -8.36
C TYR A 31 -15.27 8.15 -7.74
N ALA A 32 -15.08 8.48 -6.46
CA ALA A 32 -15.81 9.57 -5.82
C ALA A 32 -15.55 10.92 -6.50
N ALA A 33 -14.29 11.22 -6.84
CA ALA A 33 -13.93 12.45 -7.55
C ALA A 33 -14.52 12.53 -8.97
N LYS A 34 -14.62 11.39 -9.67
CA LYS A 34 -15.29 11.31 -10.99
C LYS A 34 -16.77 11.68 -10.93
N GLU A 35 -17.41 11.51 -9.77
CA GLU A 35 -18.79 11.89 -9.50
C GLU A 35 -18.91 13.32 -8.94
N GLY A 36 -17.80 14.05 -8.81
CA GLY A 36 -17.75 15.40 -8.23
C GLY A 36 -17.78 15.41 -6.70
N ASN A 37 -17.72 14.24 -6.04
CA ASN A 37 -17.73 14.13 -4.58
C ASN A 37 -16.29 14.18 -4.03
N PHE A 38 -15.72 15.38 -4.00
CA PHE A 38 -14.33 15.59 -3.58
C PHE A 38 -14.10 15.39 -2.08
N ASP A 39 -15.08 15.69 -1.23
CA ASP A 39 -14.97 15.47 0.21
C ASP A 39 -14.81 13.97 0.51
N ALA A 40 -15.62 13.12 -0.13
CA ALA A 40 -15.50 11.68 0.00
C ALA A 40 -14.23 11.12 -0.64
N ALA A 41 -13.66 11.81 -1.65
CA ALA A 41 -12.37 11.43 -2.21
C ALA A 41 -11.22 11.71 -1.22
N GLU A 42 -11.24 12.87 -0.56
CA GLU A 42 -10.24 13.23 0.46
C GLU A 42 -10.31 12.29 1.68
N GLU A 43 -11.51 11.95 2.15
CA GLU A 43 -11.70 11.01 3.26
C GLU A 43 -11.07 9.64 2.94
N LYS A 44 -11.35 9.10 1.75
CA LYS A 44 -10.79 7.81 1.32
C LYS A 44 -9.27 7.84 1.12
N LEU A 45 -8.72 8.95 0.62
CA LEU A 45 -7.26 9.11 0.53
C LEU A 45 -6.62 9.15 1.93
N ALA A 46 -7.26 9.80 2.90
CA ALA A 46 -6.78 9.83 4.28
C ALA A 46 -6.81 8.43 4.92
N GLU A 47 -7.90 7.68 4.72
CA GLU A 47 -8.00 6.30 5.19
C GLU A 47 -6.99 5.37 4.49
N SER A 48 -6.83 5.52 3.17
CA SER A 48 -5.82 4.77 2.41
C SER A 48 -4.42 4.99 2.98
N LYS A 49 -4.07 6.25 3.26
CA LYS A 49 -2.77 6.62 3.84
C LYS A 49 -2.54 5.94 5.18
N HIS A 50 -3.57 5.80 6.02
CA HIS A 50 -3.45 5.08 7.29
C HIS A 50 -3.03 3.62 7.06
N PHE A 51 -3.77 2.88 6.22
CA PHE A 51 -3.42 1.48 5.91
C PHE A 51 -2.07 1.34 5.21
N PHE A 52 -1.77 2.24 4.27
CA PHE A 52 -0.49 2.25 3.57
C PHE A 52 0.68 2.41 4.54
N VAL A 53 0.59 3.34 5.51
CA VAL A 53 1.63 3.53 6.53
C VAL A 53 1.84 2.28 7.38
N GLU A 54 0.77 1.58 7.77
CA GLU A 54 0.90 0.32 8.51
C GLU A 54 1.62 -0.75 7.68
N GLY A 55 1.27 -0.91 6.40
CA GLY A 55 1.98 -1.80 5.49
C GLY A 55 3.45 -1.41 5.29
N HIS A 56 3.72 -0.11 5.12
CA HIS A 56 5.06 0.43 4.92
C HIS A 56 5.98 0.23 6.13
N ARG A 57 5.44 0.32 7.36
CA ARG A 57 6.22 0.06 8.58
C ARG A 57 6.70 -1.39 8.63
N MET A 58 5.85 -2.33 8.23
CA MET A 58 6.22 -3.75 8.17
C MET A 58 7.31 -3.99 7.13
N HIS A 59 7.16 -3.42 5.93
CA HIS A 59 8.21 -3.47 4.90
C HIS A 59 9.53 -2.83 5.36
N ALA A 60 9.49 -1.65 5.97
CA ALA A 60 10.69 -1.00 6.51
C ALA A 60 11.40 -1.87 7.56
N SER A 61 10.66 -2.65 8.36
CA SER A 61 11.24 -3.59 9.32
C SER A 61 12.02 -4.72 8.64
N LEU A 62 11.56 -5.21 7.49
CA LEU A 62 12.27 -6.23 6.70
C LEU A 62 13.57 -5.67 6.11
N ILE A 63 13.52 -4.46 5.57
CA ILE A 63 14.72 -3.75 5.07
C ILE A 63 15.73 -3.53 6.20
N GLN A 64 15.28 -3.13 7.39
CA GLN A 64 16.17 -2.93 8.53
C GLN A 64 16.82 -4.24 9.00
N ARG A 65 16.08 -5.34 9.00
CA ARG A 65 16.60 -6.69 9.30
C ARG A 65 17.68 -7.10 8.30
N GLU A 66 17.41 -6.94 7.00
CA GLU A 66 18.38 -7.24 5.95
C GLU A 66 19.65 -6.39 6.08
N ALA A 67 19.50 -5.08 6.32
CA ALA A 67 20.61 -4.16 6.53
C ALA A 67 21.48 -4.51 7.76
N ASN A 68 20.89 -5.15 8.78
CA ASN A 68 21.59 -5.65 9.96
C ASN A 68 22.30 -7.00 9.73
N GLY A 69 22.29 -7.53 8.50
CA GLY A 69 22.98 -8.75 8.12
C GLY A 69 22.12 -10.01 8.21
N GLU A 70 20.82 -9.88 8.47
CA GLU A 70 19.90 -11.00 8.36
C GLU A 70 19.67 -11.35 6.88
N LYS A 71 19.96 -12.60 6.50
CA LYS A 71 19.75 -13.03 5.13
C LYS A 71 18.26 -13.35 4.92
N LEU A 72 17.57 -12.48 4.19
CA LEU A 72 16.20 -12.75 3.76
C LEU A 72 16.21 -13.86 2.69
N GLU A 73 15.45 -14.93 2.93
CA GLU A 73 15.27 -15.98 1.93
C GLU A 73 14.31 -15.52 0.83
N PHE A 74 14.61 -15.93 -0.41
CA PHE A 74 13.71 -15.66 -1.53
C PHE A 74 12.35 -16.31 -1.29
N SER A 75 11.29 -15.51 -1.46
CA SER A 75 9.91 -15.98 -1.36
C SER A 75 9.03 -15.26 -2.36
N LEU A 76 8.27 -16.03 -3.16
CA LEU A 76 7.36 -15.47 -4.15
C LEU A 76 6.27 -14.60 -3.50
N ILE A 77 5.81 -14.96 -2.29
CA ILE A 77 4.81 -14.15 -1.58
C ILE A 77 5.39 -12.84 -1.06
N LEU A 78 6.66 -12.83 -0.65
CA LEU A 78 7.33 -11.61 -0.21
C LEU A 78 7.54 -10.68 -1.41
N MET A 79 8.03 -11.22 -2.53
CA MET A 79 8.12 -10.47 -3.80
C MET A 79 6.76 -9.90 -4.22
N HIS A 80 5.68 -10.67 -4.07
CA HIS A 80 4.34 -10.17 -4.33
C HIS A 80 3.94 -9.02 -3.40
N ALA A 81 4.30 -9.09 -2.12
CA ALA A 81 4.06 -8.02 -1.15
C ALA A 81 4.81 -6.73 -1.53
N GLU A 82 6.07 -6.83 -1.95
CA GLU A 82 6.88 -5.71 -2.43
C GLU A 82 6.27 -5.06 -3.70
N ASP A 83 5.87 -5.88 -4.67
CA ASP A 83 5.18 -5.43 -5.89
C ASP A 83 3.90 -4.64 -5.56
N GLN A 84 3.11 -5.13 -4.60
CA GLN A 84 1.90 -4.44 -4.18
C GLN A 84 2.23 -3.07 -3.56
N ILE A 85 3.21 -2.99 -2.64
CA ILE A 85 3.61 -1.73 -1.99
C ILE A 85 3.96 -0.68 -3.04
N MET A 86 4.87 -1.02 -3.94
CA MET A 86 5.36 -0.07 -4.94
C MET A 86 4.24 0.34 -5.91
N SER A 87 3.36 -0.59 -6.27
CA SER A 87 2.21 -0.29 -7.12
C SER A 87 1.26 0.71 -6.47
N VAL A 88 0.99 0.59 -5.16
CA VAL A 88 0.04 1.46 -4.45
C VAL A 88 0.60 2.87 -4.30
N ASP A 89 1.89 3.01 -4.00
CA ASP A 89 2.53 4.32 -3.91
C ASP A 89 2.41 5.07 -5.26
N THR A 90 2.75 4.38 -6.34
CA THR A 90 2.67 4.93 -7.70
C THR A 90 1.23 5.29 -8.09
N ILE A 91 0.28 4.39 -7.84
CA ILE A 91 -1.14 4.63 -8.15
C ILE A 91 -1.68 5.80 -7.32
N THR A 92 -1.29 5.92 -6.05
CA THR A 92 -1.71 7.02 -5.18
C THR A 92 -1.26 8.37 -5.73
N MET A 93 0.02 8.48 -6.12
CA MET A 93 0.53 9.71 -6.75
C MET A 93 -0.26 10.08 -8.01
N LEU A 94 -0.54 9.11 -8.88
CA LEU A 94 -1.29 9.35 -10.12
C LEU A 94 -2.75 9.73 -9.84
N VAL A 95 -3.40 9.07 -8.88
CA VAL A 95 -4.80 9.35 -8.52
C VAL A 95 -4.96 10.74 -7.92
N ILE A 96 -4.03 11.19 -7.08
CA ILE A 96 -4.05 12.56 -6.54
C ILE A 96 -4.05 13.59 -7.67
N GLU A 97 -3.17 13.43 -8.66
CA GLU A 97 -3.14 14.31 -9.84
C GLU A 97 -4.43 14.21 -10.67
N MET A 98 -4.99 13.01 -10.84
CA MET A 98 -6.26 12.83 -11.55
C MET A 98 -7.44 13.53 -10.83
N ILE A 99 -7.49 13.45 -9.50
CA ILE A 99 -8.53 14.11 -8.70
C ILE A 99 -8.44 15.63 -8.88
N GLU A 100 -7.22 16.19 -8.89
CA GLU A 100 -7.01 17.62 -9.14
C GLU A 100 -7.44 18.03 -10.55
N ILE A 101 -7.20 17.19 -11.56
CA ILE A 101 -7.72 17.40 -12.93
C ILE A 101 -9.25 17.44 -12.92
N TYR A 102 -9.92 16.50 -12.24
CA TYR A 102 -11.39 16.49 -12.14
C TYR A 102 -11.92 17.73 -11.43
N ARG A 103 -11.28 18.18 -10.35
CA ARG A 103 -11.65 19.38 -9.59
C ARG A 103 -11.60 20.68 -10.40
N ARG A 104 -10.76 20.73 -11.45
CA ARG A 104 -10.66 21.87 -12.37
C ARG A 104 -11.60 21.78 -13.57
N SER A 105 -12.14 20.60 -13.84
CA SER A 105 -12.91 20.31 -15.05
C SER A 105 -14.43 20.27 -14.83
N ILE A 106 -14.85 20.26 -13.57
CA ILE A 106 -16.24 20.24 -13.10
C ILE A 106 -16.46 21.51 -12.28
#